data_AF-A0C9N1-F1
#
_entry.id   AF-A0C9N1-F1
#
_cell.length_a   1.000
_cell.length_b   1.000
_cell.length_c   1.000
_cell.angle_alpha   90.00
_cell.angle_beta   90.00
_cell.angle_gamma   90.00
#
_symmetry.space_group_name_H-M   'P 1'
#
loop_
_entity.id
_entity.type
_entity.pdbx_description
1 polymer ?
#
loop_
_entity_poly.entity_id
_entity_poly.type
_entity_poly.pdbx_seq_one_letter_code
_entity_poly.pdbx_strand_id
1 'polypeptide(L)'
;MIQKIILQKSILDSLLSIHIFKTKINQSPFMKQRGQIIVAIIILLDFSLITHQQCLKRQTTMRSITRGKYKNSLHISNGALISSTKENFFYKNNSGNCLRDTIYEVSGQTGFMYCMPGFSIQLKLLQKYELNTLKLWIWDRDNRLQTLQLYVKVGNLETKVYETTMAQSVVTITFPDQFVEEFRIFNIAGNTNNPGLHLIKVEAYYKLQITLLQ
;
A
#
# COMPACT_ATOMS: atom_id res chain seq x y z
N MET A 1 -8.43 -8.43 23.89
CA MET A 1 -8.47 -9.17 25.17
C MET A 1 -7.15 -9.89 25.44
N ILE A 2 -6.64 -10.71 24.52
CA ILE A 2 -5.40 -11.50 24.66
C ILE A 2 -4.14 -10.65 24.98
N GLN A 3 -3.95 -9.48 24.35
CA GLN A 3 -2.79 -8.62 24.64
C GLN A 3 -2.78 -8.01 26.06
N LYS A 4 -3.96 -7.80 26.66
CA LYS A 4 -4.06 -7.28 28.03
C LYS A 4 -3.60 -8.33 29.04
N ILE A 5 -3.90 -9.60 28.75
CA ILE A 5 -3.53 -10.76 29.57
C ILE A 5 -2.01 -11.01 29.52
N ILE A 6 -1.38 -10.88 28.34
CA ILE A 6 0.08 -11.06 28.19
C ILE A 6 0.85 -9.98 28.95
N LEU A 7 0.41 -8.71 28.85
CA LEU A 7 1.04 -7.61 29.57
C LEU A 7 0.87 -7.77 31.09
N GLN A 8 -0.31 -8.19 31.55
CA GLN A 8 -0.55 -8.45 32.98
C GLN A 8 0.30 -9.59 33.51
N LYS A 9 0.51 -10.66 32.74
CA LYS A 9 1.33 -11.80 33.14
C LYS A 9 2.81 -11.44 33.27
N SER A 10 3.36 -10.70 32.29
CA SER A 10 4.75 -10.21 32.34
C SER A 10 4.99 -9.31 33.55
N ILE A 11 4.06 -8.40 33.87
CA ILE A 11 4.16 -7.54 35.06
C ILE A 11 4.12 -8.39 36.34
N LEU A 12 3.27 -9.42 36.40
CA LEU A 12 3.15 -10.31 37.55
C LEU A 12 4.44 -11.12 37.79
N ASP A 13 5.05 -11.63 36.71
CA ASP A 13 6.29 -12.41 36.77
C ASP A 13 7.49 -11.56 37.21
N SER A 14 7.56 -10.29 36.74
CA SER A 14 8.55 -9.31 37.22
C SER A 14 8.34 -8.96 38.70
N LEU A 15 7.09 -8.78 39.14
CA LEU A 15 6.77 -8.50 40.55
C LEU A 15 7.11 -9.69 41.47
N LEU A 16 6.84 -10.93 41.04
CA LEU A 16 7.21 -12.14 41.78
C LEU A 16 8.74 -12.26 41.95
N SER A 17 9.47 -11.98 40.87
CA SER A 17 10.94 -12.00 40.88
C SER A 17 11.52 -10.95 41.84
N ILE A 18 10.93 -9.75 41.89
CA ILE A 18 11.31 -8.70 42.85
C ILE A 18 11.01 -9.12 44.30
N HIS A 19 9.90 -9.83 44.54
CA HIS A 19 9.52 -10.27 45.88
C HIS A 19 10.47 -11.35 46.43
N ILE A 20 10.84 -12.33 45.59
CA ILE A 20 11.82 -13.38 45.93
C ILE A 20 13.22 -12.79 46.17
N PHE A 21 13.58 -11.71 45.46
CA PHE A 21 14.87 -11.04 45.65
C PHE A 21 14.92 -10.28 47.00
N LYS A 22 13.81 -9.66 47.41
CA LYS A 22 13.72 -8.92 48.69
C LYS A 22 13.89 -9.81 49.92
N THR A 23 13.46 -11.07 49.88
CA THR A 23 13.51 -11.97 51.07
C THR A 23 14.92 -12.49 51.38
N LYS A 24 15.88 -12.40 50.44
CA LYS A 24 17.27 -12.89 50.62
C LYS A 24 18.31 -11.86 51.07
N ILE A 25 18.03 -10.55 51.05
CA ILE A 25 19.06 -9.49 51.23
C ILE A 25 19.14 -8.94 52.67
N ASN A 26 18.49 -9.58 53.65
CA ASN A 26 18.40 -9.08 55.03
C ASN A 26 19.66 -9.23 55.90
N GLN A 27 20.86 -9.43 55.35
CA GLN A 27 22.07 -9.72 56.16
C GLN A 27 23.23 -8.71 56.06
N SER A 28 23.14 -7.63 55.26
CA SER A 28 24.17 -6.56 55.28
C SER A 28 23.68 -5.26 54.62
N PRO A 29 23.89 -4.08 55.22
CA PRO A 29 23.47 -2.78 54.65
C PRO A 29 24.14 -2.49 53.29
N PHE A 30 25.35 -2.99 53.08
CA PHE A 30 26.07 -2.83 51.82
C PHE A 30 25.49 -3.70 50.69
N MET A 31 24.97 -4.89 51.02
CA MET A 31 24.29 -5.77 50.05
C MET A 31 22.90 -5.25 49.67
N LYS A 32 22.22 -4.55 50.58
CA LYS A 32 20.90 -3.93 50.35
C LYS A 32 20.93 -2.84 49.27
N GLN A 33 21.97 -1.99 49.29
CA GLN A 33 22.14 -0.93 48.29
C GLN A 33 22.43 -1.51 46.89
N ARG A 34 23.30 -2.53 46.79
CA ARG A 34 23.59 -3.20 45.50
C ARG A 34 22.36 -3.90 44.94
N GLY A 35 21.57 -4.57 45.78
CA GLY A 35 20.32 -5.21 45.35
C GLY A 35 19.29 -4.21 44.83
N GLN A 36 19.16 -3.03 45.45
CA GLN A 36 18.26 -1.98 44.98
C GLN A 36 18.69 -1.43 43.61
N ILE A 37 19.99 -1.24 43.38
CA ILE A 37 20.53 -0.80 42.09
C ILE A 37 20.22 -1.83 41.00
N ILE A 38 20.44 -3.12 41.26
CA ILE A 38 20.16 -4.20 40.30
C ILE A 38 18.67 -4.24 39.94
N VAL A 39 17.78 -4.16 40.93
CA VAL A 39 16.32 -4.12 40.69
C VAL A 39 15.93 -2.90 39.86
N ALA A 40 16.49 -1.72 40.15
CA ALA A 40 16.24 -0.51 39.35
C ALA A 40 16.71 -0.67 37.90
N ILE A 41 17.88 -1.27 37.67
CA ILE A 41 18.39 -1.56 36.33
C ILE A 41 17.46 -2.52 35.58
N ILE A 42 17.00 -3.60 36.21
CA ILE A 42 16.07 -4.55 35.60
C ILE A 42 14.77 -3.85 35.19
N ILE A 43 14.19 -3.03 36.07
CA ILE A 43 12.97 -2.27 35.76
C ILE A 43 13.18 -1.32 34.58
N LEU A 44 14.32 -0.62 34.51
CA LEU A 44 14.66 0.26 33.39
C LEU A 44 14.82 -0.51 32.08
N LEU A 45 15.46 -1.68 32.11
CA LEU A 45 15.61 -2.55 30.94
C LEU A 45 14.25 -3.07 30.45
N ASP A 46 13.39 -3.55 31.35
CA ASP A 46 12.04 -4.01 31.02
C ASP A 46 11.22 -2.88 30.40
N PHE A 47 11.27 -1.68 30.98
CA PHE A 47 10.59 -0.50 30.43
C PHE A 47 11.11 -0.13 29.04
N SER A 48 12.43 -0.17 28.83
CA SER A 48 13.04 0.09 27.52
C SER A 48 12.61 -0.94 26.46
N LEU A 49 12.50 -2.21 26.84
CA LEU A 49 12.04 -3.28 25.94
C LEU A 49 10.57 -3.11 25.56
N ILE A 50 9.70 -2.83 26.53
CA ILE A 50 8.25 -2.63 26.31
C ILE A 50 8.02 -1.42 25.40
N THR A 51 8.69 -0.30 25.67
CA THR A 51 8.57 0.92 24.85
C THR A 51 9.07 0.68 23.42
N HIS A 52 10.19 -0.06 23.25
CA HIS A 52 10.69 -0.44 21.93
C HIS A 52 9.68 -1.31 21.16
N GLN A 53 9.12 -2.34 21.80
CA GLN A 53 8.11 -3.21 21.17
C GLN A 53 6.85 -2.44 20.74
N GLN A 54 6.37 -1.51 21.58
CA GLN A 54 5.23 -0.66 21.24
C GLN A 54 5.54 0.27 20.06
N CYS A 55 6.75 0.83 20.02
CA CYS A 55 7.22 1.67 18.92
C CYS A 55 7.24 0.88 17.60
N LEU A 56 7.82 -0.32 17.60
CA LEU A 56 7.83 -1.21 16.43
C LEU A 56 6.42 -1.54 15.95
N LYS A 57 5.52 -1.89 16.88
CA LYS A 57 4.11 -2.18 16.53
C LYS A 57 3.42 -0.97 15.90
N ARG A 58 3.64 0.23 16.45
CA ARG A 58 3.10 1.48 15.90
C ARG A 58 3.66 1.74 14.51
N GLN A 59 4.96 1.58 14.31
CA GLN A 59 5.61 1.77 13.02
C GLN A 59 5.05 0.81 11.96
N THR A 60 4.92 -0.47 12.28
CA THR A 60 4.33 -1.48 11.38
C THR A 60 2.88 -1.16 11.04
N THR A 61 2.11 -0.71 12.03
CA THR A 61 0.72 -0.29 11.82
C THR A 61 0.64 0.91 10.88
N MET A 62 1.43 1.95 11.13
CA MET A 62 1.48 3.15 10.28
C MET A 62 1.90 2.80 8.85
N ARG A 63 2.93 1.98 8.67
CA ARG A 63 3.36 1.49 7.36
C ARG A 63 2.25 0.74 6.64
N SER A 64 1.51 -0.12 7.34
CA SER A 64 0.39 -0.83 6.74
C SER A 64 -0.69 0.14 6.24
N ILE A 65 -0.97 1.22 6.98
CA ILE A 65 -1.98 2.22 6.61
C ILE A 65 -1.53 3.01 5.39
N THR A 66 -0.27 3.49 5.39
CA THR A 66 0.29 4.22 4.24
C THR A 66 0.43 3.36 3.00
N ARG A 67 0.50 2.02 3.15
CA ARG A 67 0.53 1.05 2.05
C ARG A 67 -0.86 0.52 1.66
N GLY A 68 -1.92 1.21 2.06
CA GLY A 68 -3.30 0.83 1.69
C GLY A 68 -3.74 -0.52 2.27
N LYS A 69 -3.15 -0.92 3.41
CA LYS A 69 -3.28 -2.26 4.02
C LYS A 69 -2.99 -3.39 3.03
N TYR A 70 -2.08 -3.15 2.07
CA TYR A 70 -1.72 -4.09 1.01
C TYR A 70 -2.90 -4.51 0.11
N LYS A 71 -3.92 -3.67 0.02
CA LYS A 71 -5.10 -3.85 -0.84
C LYS A 71 -5.11 -2.83 -1.97
N ASN A 72 -6.00 -3.05 -2.94
CA ASN A 72 -6.22 -2.11 -4.02
C ASN A 72 -6.59 -0.71 -3.47
N SER A 73 -5.72 0.26 -3.63
CA SER A 73 -5.92 1.66 -3.23
C SER A 73 -6.66 2.47 -4.32
N LEU A 74 -6.64 1.99 -5.57
CA LEU A 74 -7.43 2.53 -6.69
C LEU A 74 -8.82 1.89 -6.76
N HIS A 75 -9.63 2.17 -5.74
CA HIS A 75 -11.04 1.75 -5.70
C HIS A 75 -11.93 2.88 -5.22
N ILE A 76 -13.16 2.99 -5.73
CA ILE A 76 -14.10 4.05 -5.37
C ILE A 76 -14.41 4.04 -3.87
N SER A 77 -14.57 2.85 -3.26
CA SER A 77 -14.80 2.73 -1.82
C SER A 77 -13.62 3.22 -0.96
N ASN A 78 -12.43 3.29 -1.57
CA ASN A 78 -11.22 3.82 -0.94
C ASN A 78 -10.99 5.29 -1.31
N GLY A 79 -11.97 5.91 -1.98
CA GLY A 79 -11.96 7.31 -2.36
C GLY A 79 -11.25 7.60 -3.68
N ALA A 80 -10.72 6.61 -4.38
CA ALA A 80 -10.08 6.88 -5.67
C ALA A 80 -11.07 7.50 -6.66
N LEU A 81 -10.59 8.43 -7.47
CA LEU A 81 -11.40 9.18 -8.41
C LEU A 81 -10.66 9.42 -9.73
N ILE A 82 -11.41 9.34 -10.82
CA ILE A 82 -10.90 9.69 -12.15
C ILE A 82 -10.94 11.21 -12.26
N SER A 83 -9.78 11.86 -12.38
CA SER A 83 -9.70 13.33 -12.39
C SER A 83 -9.76 13.94 -13.78
N SER A 84 -9.53 13.15 -14.83
CA SER A 84 -9.63 13.58 -16.23
C SER A 84 -10.97 13.20 -16.86
N THR A 85 -12.08 13.12 -16.11
CA THR A 85 -13.41 12.77 -16.63
C THR A 85 -13.90 13.66 -17.79
N LYS A 86 -13.39 14.89 -17.90
CA LYS A 86 -13.67 15.80 -19.02
C LYS A 86 -12.91 15.46 -20.31
N GLU A 87 -11.77 14.78 -20.18
CA GLU A 87 -10.89 14.38 -21.28
C GLU A 87 -11.02 12.89 -21.63
N ASN A 88 -11.55 12.10 -20.69
CA ASN A 88 -11.84 10.70 -20.88
C ASN A 88 -13.24 10.53 -21.45
N PHE A 89 -13.36 9.58 -22.35
CA PHE A 89 -14.63 9.23 -22.95
C PHE A 89 -15.16 7.96 -22.28
N PHE A 90 -16.38 8.06 -21.76
CA PHE A 90 -17.16 6.90 -21.34
C PHE A 90 -18.04 6.50 -22.52
N TYR A 91 -17.78 5.33 -23.10
CA TYR A 91 -18.64 4.87 -24.20
C TYR A 91 -20.01 4.48 -23.63
N LYS A 92 -21.06 5.21 -24.05
CA LYS A 92 -22.49 5.03 -23.68
C LYS A 92 -22.73 4.83 -22.17
N ASN A 93 -22.66 5.95 -21.42
CA ASN A 93 -22.95 6.13 -19.98
C ASN A 93 -21.78 5.82 -19.02
N ASN A 94 -21.93 6.22 -17.74
CA ASN A 94 -20.96 6.10 -16.64
C ASN A 94 -20.54 4.67 -16.25
N SER A 95 -20.91 3.63 -17.01
CA SER A 95 -20.58 2.23 -16.74
C SER A 95 -19.12 1.86 -17.09
N GLY A 96 -18.38 2.75 -17.76
CA GLY A 96 -16.97 2.55 -18.13
C GLY A 96 -15.95 2.85 -17.03
N ASN A 97 -16.36 2.96 -15.76
CA ASN A 97 -15.45 3.27 -14.66
C ASN A 97 -14.42 2.14 -14.45
N CYS A 98 -13.12 2.46 -14.54
CA CYS A 98 -12.03 1.50 -14.36
C CYS A 98 -11.63 1.27 -12.89
N LEU A 99 -12.26 1.94 -11.92
CA LEU A 99 -12.02 1.83 -10.48
C LEU A 99 -12.98 0.86 -9.76
N ARG A 100 -13.48 -0.14 -10.47
CA ARG A 100 -14.49 -1.12 -10.02
C ARG A 100 -13.88 -2.48 -9.69
N ASP A 101 -14.61 -3.28 -8.92
CA ASP A 101 -14.20 -4.66 -8.61
C ASP A 101 -14.48 -5.65 -9.75
N THR A 102 -15.61 -5.49 -10.45
CA THR A 102 -16.09 -6.43 -11.48
C THR A 102 -15.45 -6.17 -12.86
N ILE A 103 -15.10 -7.25 -13.57
CA ILE A 103 -14.53 -7.19 -14.93
C ILE A 103 -15.45 -7.80 -16.00
N TYR A 104 -16.61 -8.35 -15.62
CA TYR A 104 -17.47 -9.14 -16.51
C TYR A 104 -18.58 -8.32 -17.20
N GLU A 105 -18.75 -7.07 -16.83
CA GLU A 105 -19.72 -6.16 -17.44
C GLU A 105 -19.08 -5.37 -18.59
N VAL A 106 -18.52 -6.08 -19.57
CA VAL A 106 -17.78 -5.51 -20.70
C VAL A 106 -18.34 -6.01 -22.01
N SER A 107 -18.73 -5.09 -22.88
CA SER A 107 -19.22 -5.38 -24.24
C SER A 107 -18.50 -4.51 -25.26
N GLY A 108 -18.72 -4.74 -26.57
CA GLY A 108 -18.17 -3.89 -27.63
C GLY A 108 -18.53 -2.40 -27.51
N GLN A 109 -19.52 -2.08 -26.67
CA GLN A 109 -20.08 -0.74 -26.51
C GLN A 109 -20.17 -0.28 -25.05
N THR A 110 -19.71 -1.05 -24.05
CA THR A 110 -19.86 -0.66 -22.64
C THR A 110 -18.78 -1.30 -21.77
N GLY A 111 -18.57 -0.73 -20.59
CA GLY A 111 -17.71 -1.36 -19.59
C GLY A 111 -16.22 -1.15 -19.81
N PHE A 112 -15.81 -0.10 -20.49
CA PHE A 112 -14.43 0.32 -20.54
C PHE A 112 -14.35 1.85 -20.62
N MET A 113 -13.24 2.38 -20.13
CA MET A 113 -12.83 3.75 -20.33
C MET A 113 -11.93 3.84 -21.55
N TYR A 114 -11.96 4.97 -22.25
CA TYR A 114 -10.91 5.26 -23.21
C TYR A 114 -10.50 6.72 -23.27
N CYS A 115 -9.29 6.93 -23.80
CA CYS A 115 -8.81 8.24 -24.20
C CYS A 115 -8.15 8.16 -25.58
N MET A 116 -8.10 9.29 -26.29
CA MET A 116 -7.46 9.40 -27.61
C MET A 116 -5.95 9.64 -27.48
N PRO A 117 -5.15 9.49 -28.56
CA PRO A 117 -3.73 9.76 -28.52
C PRO A 117 -3.47 11.21 -28.13
N GLY A 118 -2.46 11.43 -27.28
CA GLY A 118 -2.17 12.75 -26.69
C GLY A 118 -3.01 13.08 -25.45
N PHE A 119 -4.00 12.26 -25.08
CA PHE A 119 -4.76 12.39 -23.84
C PHE A 119 -4.36 11.34 -22.80
N SER A 120 -4.86 11.51 -21.57
CA SER A 120 -4.52 10.62 -20.47
C SER A 120 -5.69 10.29 -19.55
N ILE A 121 -5.70 9.05 -19.06
CA ILE A 121 -6.55 8.63 -17.95
C ILE A 121 -5.80 8.94 -16.66
N GLN A 122 -6.29 9.91 -15.89
CA GLN A 122 -5.71 10.33 -14.62
C GLN A 122 -6.54 9.81 -13.45
N LEU A 123 -5.88 9.14 -12.51
CA LEU A 123 -6.49 8.47 -11.37
C LEU A 123 -5.88 9.04 -10.09
N LYS A 124 -6.68 9.80 -9.32
CA LYS A 124 -6.26 10.42 -8.06
C LYS A 124 -6.68 9.59 -6.86
N LEU A 125 -5.82 9.59 -5.85
CA LEU A 125 -6.05 9.00 -4.54
C LEU A 125 -6.43 10.11 -3.54
N LEU A 126 -7.33 9.85 -2.59
CA LEU A 126 -7.69 10.86 -1.56
C LEU A 126 -6.58 11.15 -0.56
N GLN A 127 -5.62 10.24 -0.46
CA GLN A 127 -4.44 10.41 0.35
C GLN A 127 -3.24 9.85 -0.39
N LYS A 128 -2.06 10.27 0.05
CA LYS A 128 -0.79 9.72 -0.39
C LYS A 128 -0.65 8.28 0.10
N TYR A 129 -0.34 7.36 -0.80
CA TYR A 129 -0.02 5.97 -0.48
C TYR A 129 1.39 5.61 -0.92
N GLU A 130 2.10 4.81 -0.14
CA GLU A 130 3.33 4.15 -0.56
C GLU A 130 2.95 2.93 -1.40
N LEU A 131 3.25 2.94 -2.70
CA LEU A 131 2.85 1.94 -3.68
C LEU A 131 4.05 1.54 -4.54
N ASN A 132 3.99 0.34 -5.13
CA ASN A 132 5.04 -0.16 -6.01
C ASN A 132 4.51 -1.05 -7.16
N THR A 133 3.19 -1.24 -7.21
CA THR A 133 2.54 -2.10 -8.20
C THR A 133 1.29 -1.43 -8.74
N LEU A 134 1.16 -1.38 -10.06
CA LEU A 134 -0.06 -1.04 -10.78
C LEU A 134 -0.44 -2.20 -11.70
N LYS A 135 -1.71 -2.60 -11.70
CA LYS A 135 -2.24 -3.64 -12.57
C LYS A 135 -3.32 -3.06 -13.45
N LEU A 136 -3.17 -3.24 -14.76
CA LEU A 136 -4.06 -2.75 -15.79
C LEU A 136 -4.78 -3.95 -16.42
N TRP A 137 -6.10 -3.86 -16.55
CA TRP A 137 -6.88 -4.71 -17.43
C TRP A 137 -7.23 -3.90 -18.65
N ILE A 138 -6.62 -4.27 -19.75
CA ILE A 138 -6.76 -3.67 -21.06
C ILE A 138 -7.76 -4.49 -21.85
N TRP A 139 -8.48 -3.83 -22.75
CA TRP A 139 -9.36 -4.52 -23.71
C TRP A 139 -8.63 -5.62 -24.49
N ASP A 140 -9.14 -6.85 -24.41
CA ASP A 140 -8.52 -8.06 -24.97
C ASP A 140 -9.52 -8.99 -25.68
N ARG A 141 -10.69 -8.50 -26.07
CA ARG A 141 -11.65 -9.31 -26.86
C ARG A 141 -11.16 -9.63 -28.29
N ASP A 142 -10.02 -9.09 -28.67
CA ASP A 142 -9.30 -9.36 -29.91
C ASP A 142 -7.78 -9.24 -29.69
N ASN A 143 -7.00 -9.36 -30.77
CA ASN A 143 -5.54 -9.37 -30.74
C ASN A 143 -4.91 -7.97 -30.69
N ARG A 144 -5.65 -6.92 -30.31
CA ARG A 144 -5.12 -5.56 -30.35
C ARG A 144 -4.05 -5.33 -29.28
N LEU A 145 -3.00 -4.61 -29.68
CA LEU A 145 -1.93 -4.17 -28.77
C LEU A 145 -2.04 -2.68 -28.51
N GLN A 146 -1.85 -2.25 -27.27
CA GLN A 146 -1.93 -0.86 -26.84
C GLN A 146 -0.55 -0.23 -26.68
N THR A 147 -0.47 1.06 -27.01
CA THR A 147 0.73 1.89 -26.83
C THR A 147 0.50 2.92 -25.74
N LEU A 148 1.19 2.79 -24.60
CA LEU A 148 0.96 3.64 -23.44
C LEU A 148 2.23 3.93 -22.64
N GLN A 149 2.19 5.04 -21.91
CA GLN A 149 3.14 5.39 -20.84
C GLN A 149 2.39 5.48 -19.52
N LEU A 150 3.07 5.10 -18.43
CA LEU A 150 2.59 5.28 -17.08
C LEU A 150 3.46 6.26 -16.33
N TYR A 151 2.81 7.22 -15.71
CA TYR A 151 3.41 8.16 -14.78
C TYR A 151 2.79 8.02 -13.40
N VAL A 152 3.61 8.23 -12.39
CA VAL A 152 3.19 8.40 -10.99
C VAL A 152 3.51 9.83 -10.57
N LYS A 153 2.63 10.43 -9.78
CA LYS A 153 2.77 11.81 -9.33
C LYS A 153 2.65 11.91 -7.81
N VAL A 154 3.49 12.79 -7.26
CA VAL A 154 3.53 13.14 -5.85
C VAL A 154 3.83 14.64 -5.71
N GLY A 155 2.86 15.39 -5.18
CA GLY A 155 2.90 16.85 -5.20
C GLY A 155 3.07 17.39 -6.62
N ASN A 156 4.16 18.11 -6.86
CA ASN A 156 4.49 18.67 -8.18
C ASN A 156 5.45 17.79 -9.01
N LEU A 157 5.94 16.68 -8.45
CA LEU A 157 6.85 15.77 -9.15
C LEU A 157 6.06 14.68 -9.86
N GLU A 158 6.31 14.52 -11.16
CA GLU A 158 5.78 13.44 -11.97
C GLU A 158 6.93 12.61 -12.54
N THR A 159 6.84 11.28 -12.41
CA THR A 159 7.88 10.34 -12.81
C THR A 159 7.30 9.29 -13.74
N LYS A 160 7.92 9.09 -14.92
CA LYS A 160 7.58 7.98 -15.83
C LYS A 160 8.12 6.69 -15.24
N VAL A 161 7.26 5.69 -15.02
CA VAL A 161 7.65 4.40 -14.43
C VAL A 161 7.49 3.22 -15.38
N TYR A 162 6.79 3.42 -16.50
CA TYR A 162 6.60 2.36 -17.50
C TYR A 162 6.25 2.94 -18.87
N GLU A 163 6.65 2.23 -19.91
CA GLU A 163 6.36 2.54 -21.31
C GLU A 163 6.35 1.26 -22.13
N THR A 164 5.39 1.14 -23.05
CA THR A 164 5.31 -0.01 -23.96
C THR A 164 4.48 0.33 -25.20
N THR A 165 4.75 -0.39 -26.28
CA THR A 165 3.97 -0.38 -27.53
C THR A 165 3.17 -1.68 -27.72
N MET A 166 3.26 -2.61 -26.76
CA MET A 166 2.75 -3.99 -26.89
C MET A 166 1.91 -4.45 -25.68
N ALA A 167 1.24 -3.53 -25.00
CA ALA A 167 0.40 -3.91 -23.86
C ALA A 167 -0.90 -4.61 -24.31
N GLN A 168 -1.24 -5.74 -23.69
CA GLN A 168 -2.44 -6.52 -24.01
C GLN A 168 -2.98 -7.20 -22.76
N SER A 169 -4.30 -7.41 -22.71
CA SER A 169 -4.99 -8.13 -21.62
C SER A 169 -4.61 -7.59 -20.24
N VAL A 170 -3.94 -8.37 -19.40
CA VAL A 170 -3.59 -7.96 -18.04
C VAL A 170 -2.10 -7.63 -17.95
N VAL A 171 -1.79 -6.36 -17.68
CA VAL A 171 -0.40 -5.89 -17.51
C VAL A 171 -0.17 -5.54 -16.04
N THR A 172 0.79 -6.23 -15.41
CA THR A 172 1.24 -5.89 -14.05
C THR A 172 2.57 -5.16 -14.13
N ILE A 173 2.57 -3.92 -13.69
CA ILE A 173 3.71 -3.00 -13.71
C ILE A 173 4.23 -2.89 -12.28
N THR A 174 5.49 -3.26 -12.08
CA THR A 174 6.20 -3.05 -10.81
C THR A 174 7.17 -1.89 -10.98
N PHE A 175 7.22 -0.98 -10.02
CA PHE A 175 8.09 0.20 -10.01
C PHE A 175 8.69 0.37 -8.61
N PRO A 176 9.76 1.17 -8.43
CA PRO A 176 10.36 1.37 -7.11
C PRO A 176 9.36 1.88 -6.08
N ASP A 177 9.50 1.42 -4.85
CA ASP A 177 8.71 1.86 -3.71
C ASP A 177 8.73 3.38 -3.60
N GLN A 178 7.57 4.01 -3.76
CA GLN A 178 7.44 5.45 -3.66
C GLN A 178 6.04 5.86 -3.23
N PHE A 179 5.94 7.08 -2.73
CA PHE A 179 4.64 7.66 -2.46
C PHE A 179 3.97 8.13 -3.76
N VAL A 180 2.68 7.87 -3.87
CA VAL A 180 1.84 8.19 -5.03
C VAL A 180 0.56 8.86 -4.55
N GLU A 181 0.19 9.93 -5.24
CA GLU A 181 -1.07 10.67 -5.07
C GLU A 181 -1.94 10.58 -6.33
N GLU A 182 -1.31 10.42 -7.50
CA GLU A 182 -1.99 10.29 -8.78
C GLU A 182 -1.22 9.37 -9.74
N PHE A 183 -1.96 8.59 -10.53
CA PHE A 183 -1.45 7.87 -11.69
C PHE A 183 -1.95 8.54 -12.97
N ARG A 184 -1.06 8.73 -13.95
CA ARG A 184 -1.43 9.20 -15.28
C ARG A 184 -1.06 8.15 -16.32
N ILE A 185 -2.07 7.57 -16.94
CA ILE A 185 -1.93 6.59 -18.02
C ILE A 185 -2.09 7.35 -19.34
N PHE A 186 -0.98 7.59 -20.02
CA PHE A 186 -0.92 8.40 -21.22
C PHE A 186 -1.02 7.54 -22.48
N ASN A 187 -1.94 7.90 -23.37
CA ASN A 187 -2.10 7.25 -24.66
C ASN A 187 -1.12 7.86 -25.68
N ILE A 188 -0.10 7.10 -26.06
CA ILE A 188 0.92 7.58 -27.01
C ILE A 188 0.36 7.60 -28.43
N ALA A 189 -0.23 6.48 -28.88
CA ALA A 189 -0.57 6.26 -30.29
C ALA A 189 -1.83 5.40 -30.53
N GLY A 190 -2.54 5.02 -29.48
CA GLY A 190 -3.72 4.16 -29.53
C GLY A 190 -3.38 2.67 -29.51
N ASN A 191 -4.13 1.90 -30.30
CA ASN A 191 -3.92 0.48 -30.50
C ASN A 191 -3.82 0.10 -31.98
N THR A 192 -3.47 -1.15 -32.24
CA THR A 192 -3.33 -1.69 -33.60
C THR A 192 -4.60 -1.62 -34.45
N ASN A 193 -5.78 -1.42 -33.86
CA ASN A 193 -7.07 -1.42 -34.57
C ASN A 193 -7.68 -0.01 -34.68
N ASN A 194 -7.42 0.91 -33.75
CA ASN A 194 -8.00 2.26 -33.70
C ASN A 194 -7.21 3.16 -32.71
N PRO A 195 -7.42 4.49 -32.73
CA PRO A 195 -6.65 5.42 -31.88
C PRO A 195 -6.95 5.34 -30.36
N GLY A 196 -7.94 4.58 -29.90
CA GLY A 196 -8.35 4.57 -28.49
C GLY A 196 -7.43 3.75 -27.60
N LEU A 197 -7.05 4.26 -26.42
CA LEU A 197 -6.50 3.43 -25.34
C LEU A 197 -7.65 2.90 -24.49
N HIS A 198 -7.94 1.60 -24.56
CA HIS A 198 -9.12 1.02 -23.89
C HIS A 198 -8.74 0.32 -22.58
N LEU A 199 -9.33 0.77 -21.48
CA LEU A 199 -9.03 0.30 -20.13
C LEU A 199 -10.30 -0.19 -19.43
N ILE A 200 -10.29 -1.44 -18.98
CA ILE A 200 -11.42 -2.11 -18.34
C ILE A 200 -11.40 -1.90 -16.82
N LYS A 201 -10.22 -2.03 -16.21
CA LYS A 201 -10.01 -1.97 -14.76
C LYS A 201 -8.57 -1.58 -14.43
N VAL A 202 -8.39 -0.94 -13.28
CA VAL A 202 -7.08 -0.64 -12.70
C VAL A 202 -7.06 -1.00 -11.23
N GLU A 203 -5.93 -1.55 -10.78
CA GLU A 203 -5.64 -1.72 -9.35
C GLU A 203 -4.25 -1.19 -9.03
N ALA A 204 -4.08 -0.58 -7.85
CA ALA A 204 -2.75 -0.23 -7.34
C ALA A 204 -2.60 -0.71 -5.90
N TYR A 205 -1.47 -1.31 -5.57
CA TYR A 205 -1.20 -1.79 -4.22
C TYR A 205 0.30 -1.83 -3.96
N TYR A 206 0.65 -1.90 -2.67
CA TYR A 206 2.01 -2.22 -2.27
C TYR A 206 2.17 -3.74 -2.23
N LYS A 207 3.07 -4.29 -3.05
CA LYS A 207 3.45 -5.70 -3.04
C LYS A 207 4.74 -5.84 -2.22
N LEU A 208 4.69 -6.65 -1.16
CA LEU A 208 5.90 -6.99 -0.40
C LEU A 208 6.90 -7.69 -1.33
N GLN A 209 8.07 -7.10 -1.50
CA GLN A 209 9.19 -7.77 -2.13
C GLN A 209 9.74 -8.78 -1.13
N ILE A 210 9.50 -10.07 -1.38
CA ILE A 210 10.18 -11.12 -0.63
C ILE A 210 11.58 -11.19 -1.23
N THR A 211 12.53 -10.48 -0.64
CA THR A 211 13.94 -10.72 -0.92
C THR A 211 14.24 -12.10 -0.36
N LEU A 212 14.25 -13.12 -1.24
CA LEU A 212 14.89 -14.38 -0.91
C LEU A 212 16.37 -14.03 -0.72
N LEU A 213 16.83 -14.05 0.53
CA LEU A 213 18.26 -14.05 0.82
C LEU A 213 18.80 -15.34 0.18
N GLN A 214 19.38 -15.20 -1.02
CA GLN A 214 20.16 -16.25 -1.68
C GLN A 214 21.56 -16.28 -1.08
#